data_AF-X6CQ66-F1
#
_entry.id   AF-X6CQ66-F1
#
_cell.length_a   1.000
_cell.length_b   1.000
_cell.length_c   1.000
_cell.angle_alpha   90.00
_cell.angle_beta   90.00
_cell.angle_gamma   90.00
#
_symmetry.space_group_name_H-M   'P 1'
#
loop_
_entity.id
_entity.type
_entity.pdbx_description
1 polymer ?
#
loop_
_entity_poly.entity_id
_entity_poly.type
_entity_poly.pdbx_seq_one_letter_code
_entity_poly.pdbx_strand_id
1 'polypeptide(L)'
;MAVEAQRSRPTGAARRPSRIMPSFVSKITVPMRRFLGHHIFSSLTRRILFLNLAGLAVLVTGILYLNTFRDGLIDARVESLMTQGEIIAGAIAASATVETDSISIDPEKLLELQAGESLGPGSDQLDNLDFPINPERVAPVLRRLISPTRTRARIYDRDANLLLDSRHLYSRGQILRYDLPPVEEEEPDLVERIQKFIFDFFRNTDLPVYREQPGGNGAAFPEVVKALTGSPSTIVRVSEQGEQIVSVAVPIQRFRAVLGVLMLSTEGGDIDKIVAAERKAILRVFGIAALVTAILSMLLASTIANPLRRLSAAAVRVRRGVKSREEIPDFSDRQDEIGNLSIAVRDMTNALYARIEAIESFAADVSHELKNPLTSLRSAVETLPLAKNDNSRSRLMEIIQHDVRRLDRLITDISDASRLDAELAREDAGTVDLKKFITDLVAVSREATRNKKAVEIEFKVAKLPQGVKGYFVVGHDLRIGQVITNLIENARSFVPEDHGHISLSLARAGKFNILTVDDNGPGIRADNIDRIFERFYTDRPAGEAFGQNSGLGLSISRQIVEAHGGTLTAENIPGTKPGEIKGARFVVTLPAEA
;
A
#
# COMPACT_ATOMS: atom_id res chain seq x y z
N MET A 1 -0.78 -81.11 -36.86
CA MET A 1 -0.73 -81.16 -35.38
C MET A 1 0.00 -79.89 -34.97
N ALA A 2 -0.61 -78.82 -34.42
CA ALA A 2 -1.70 -78.71 -33.44
C ALA A 2 -1.33 -79.46 -32.14
N VAL A 3 -1.50 -79.01 -30.89
CA VAL A 3 -2.43 -78.07 -30.19
C VAL A 3 -1.66 -77.49 -28.98
N GLU A 4 -1.86 -76.30 -28.39
CA GLU A 4 -2.48 -74.99 -28.73
C GLU A 4 -2.14 -74.00 -27.57
N ALA A 5 -2.55 -72.72 -27.61
CA ALA A 5 -2.39 -71.76 -26.50
C ALA A 5 -3.73 -71.42 -25.83
N GLN A 6 -3.82 -71.54 -24.49
CA GLN A 6 -5.00 -71.12 -23.73
C GLN A 6 -4.67 -70.04 -22.68
N ARG A 7 -5.36 -68.89 -22.82
CA ARG A 7 -5.42 -67.82 -21.81
C ARG A 7 -6.56 -68.12 -20.83
N SER A 8 -6.33 -67.92 -19.53
CA SER A 8 -7.40 -67.78 -18.54
C SER A 8 -7.17 -66.54 -17.68
N ARG A 9 -8.26 -65.81 -17.38
CA ARG A 9 -8.31 -64.66 -16.46
C ARG A 9 -8.91 -65.10 -15.12
N PRO A 10 -8.55 -64.43 -14.03
CA PRO A 10 -9.57 -63.80 -13.17
C PRO A 10 -9.26 -62.28 -13.01
N THR A 11 -10.16 -61.33 -13.31
CA THR A 11 -11.27 -60.82 -12.47
C THR A 11 -10.86 -60.29 -11.09
N GLY A 12 -11.10 -59.00 -10.80
CA GLY A 12 -11.04 -58.50 -9.41
C GLY A 12 -10.52 -57.09 -9.12
N ALA A 13 -10.56 -56.13 -10.06
CA ALA A 13 -10.13 -54.75 -9.76
C ALA A 13 -11.17 -53.98 -8.91
N ALA A 14 -11.09 -54.10 -7.59
CA ALA A 14 -11.91 -53.35 -6.65
C ALA A 14 -11.54 -51.85 -6.65
N ARG A 15 -12.23 -51.03 -7.45
CA ARG A 15 -12.13 -49.57 -7.39
C ARG A 15 -12.70 -49.07 -6.05
N ARG A 16 -11.83 -48.52 -5.18
CA ARG A 16 -12.27 -47.69 -4.05
C ARG A 16 -13.08 -46.50 -4.59
N PRO A 17 -14.20 -46.11 -3.95
CA PRO A 17 -14.96 -44.95 -4.38
C PRO A 17 -14.16 -43.67 -4.15
N SER A 18 -14.08 -42.81 -5.16
CA SER A 18 -13.57 -41.45 -5.00
C SER A 18 -14.50 -40.68 -4.07
N ARG A 19 -13.95 -40.15 -2.96
CA ARG A 19 -14.69 -39.23 -2.09
C ARG A 19 -15.07 -37.98 -2.89
N ILE A 20 -16.36 -37.86 -3.20
CA ILE A 20 -16.95 -36.63 -3.73
C ILE A 20 -16.79 -35.56 -2.66
N MET A 21 -15.86 -34.61 -2.85
CA MET A 21 -15.82 -33.43 -1.98
C MET A 21 -17.09 -32.60 -2.21
N PRO A 22 -17.72 -32.05 -1.15
CA PRO A 22 -18.95 -31.30 -1.29
C PRO A 22 -18.72 -30.04 -2.15
N SER A 23 -19.66 -29.77 -3.04
CA SER A 23 -19.65 -28.70 -4.07
C SER A 23 -19.68 -27.26 -3.53
N PHE A 24 -19.44 -27.08 -2.24
CA PHE A 24 -19.31 -25.79 -1.57
C PHE A 24 -17.91 -25.20 -1.74
N VAL A 25 -16.87 -26.03 -1.73
CA VAL A 25 -15.46 -25.59 -1.85
C VAL A 25 -15.16 -25.02 -3.25
N SER A 26 -15.77 -25.57 -4.30
CA SER A 26 -15.60 -25.08 -5.68
C SER A 26 -16.21 -23.69 -5.91
N LYS A 27 -17.30 -23.33 -5.19
CA LYS A 27 -17.92 -22.01 -5.28
C LYS A 27 -17.09 -20.89 -4.63
N ILE A 28 -16.26 -21.22 -3.63
CA ILE A 28 -15.38 -20.25 -2.94
C ILE A 28 -14.01 -20.15 -3.64
N THR A 29 -13.47 -21.27 -4.13
CA THR A 29 -12.12 -21.31 -4.72
C THR A 29 -12.00 -20.63 -6.09
N VAL A 30 -13.04 -20.65 -6.93
CA VAL A 30 -13.02 -19.98 -8.24
C VAL A 30 -12.92 -18.44 -8.15
N PRO A 31 -13.78 -17.72 -7.37
CA PRO A 31 -13.61 -16.28 -7.20
C PRO A 31 -12.30 -15.95 -6.49
N MET A 32 -11.90 -16.73 -5.47
CA MET A 32 -10.65 -16.49 -4.74
C MET A 32 -9.41 -16.65 -5.64
N ARG A 33 -9.37 -17.64 -6.55
CA ARG A 33 -8.27 -17.83 -7.51
C ARG A 33 -8.18 -16.71 -8.54
N ARG A 34 -9.32 -16.14 -8.98
CA ARG A 34 -9.33 -14.93 -9.84
C ARG A 34 -8.90 -13.67 -9.07
N PHE A 35 -9.31 -13.53 -7.81
CA PHE A 35 -8.93 -12.43 -6.94
C PHE A 35 -7.40 -12.42 -6.68
N LEU A 36 -6.84 -13.53 -6.21
CA LEU A 36 -5.39 -13.69 -6.04
C LEU A 36 -4.64 -13.46 -7.36
N GLY A 37 -5.16 -14.03 -8.47
CA GLY A 37 -4.54 -13.96 -9.80
C GLY A 37 -4.48 -12.57 -10.45
N HIS A 38 -5.17 -11.55 -9.94
CA HIS A 38 -5.04 -10.15 -10.40
C HIS A 38 -4.44 -9.22 -9.35
N HIS A 39 -4.57 -9.52 -8.05
CA HIS A 39 -4.05 -8.67 -6.98
C HIS A 39 -2.58 -8.95 -6.61
N ILE A 40 -2.11 -10.20 -6.71
CA ILE A 40 -0.73 -10.57 -6.32
C ILE A 40 0.32 -10.02 -7.30
N PHE A 41 -0.02 -9.81 -8.57
CA PHE A 41 0.92 -9.39 -9.62
C PHE A 41 1.11 -7.86 -9.74
N SER A 42 0.44 -7.04 -8.93
CA SER A 42 0.75 -5.61 -8.89
C SER A 42 2.12 -5.40 -8.22
N SER A 43 2.99 -4.62 -8.87
CA SER A 43 4.34 -4.32 -8.37
C SER A 43 4.33 -3.70 -6.98
N LEU A 44 3.30 -2.91 -6.66
CA LEU A 44 3.10 -2.29 -5.35
C LEU A 44 2.64 -3.31 -4.29
N THR A 45 1.67 -4.20 -4.61
CA THR A 45 1.25 -5.29 -3.70
C THR A 45 2.43 -6.17 -3.31
N ARG A 46 3.24 -6.56 -4.30
CA ARG A 46 4.44 -7.38 -4.07
C ARG A 46 5.47 -6.66 -3.20
N ARG A 47 5.65 -5.34 -3.35
CA ARG A 47 6.54 -4.53 -2.51
C ARG A 47 6.05 -4.44 -1.06
N ILE A 48 4.77 -4.17 -0.84
CA ILE A 48 4.16 -4.11 0.52
C ILE A 48 4.33 -5.46 1.22
N LEU A 49 3.93 -6.55 0.55
CA LEU A 49 4.04 -7.91 1.10
C LEU A 49 5.50 -8.29 1.39
N PHE A 50 6.42 -7.99 0.48
CA PHE A 50 7.85 -8.28 0.66
C PHE A 50 8.44 -7.52 1.84
N LEU A 51 8.20 -6.21 1.96
CA LEU A 51 8.74 -5.40 3.07
C LEU A 51 8.24 -5.89 4.42
N ASN A 52 6.94 -6.16 4.54
CA ASN A 52 6.33 -6.63 5.78
C ASN A 52 6.83 -8.03 6.18
N LEU A 53 6.95 -8.96 5.22
CA LEU A 53 7.47 -10.30 5.48
C LEU A 53 8.99 -10.31 5.73
N ALA A 54 9.76 -9.42 5.09
CA ALA A 54 11.20 -9.31 5.31
C ALA A 54 11.52 -8.84 6.73
N GLY A 55 10.81 -7.84 7.26
CA GLY A 55 10.97 -7.41 8.66
C GLY A 55 10.67 -8.53 9.66
N LEU A 56 9.59 -9.28 9.43
CA LEU A 56 9.22 -10.43 10.26
C LEU A 56 10.26 -11.58 10.16
N ALA A 57 10.80 -11.83 8.96
CA ALA A 57 11.85 -12.83 8.74
C ALA A 57 13.17 -12.46 9.43
N VAL A 58 13.58 -11.18 9.39
CA VAL A 58 14.77 -10.69 10.12
C VAL A 58 14.60 -10.88 11.62
N LEU A 59 13.44 -10.52 12.18
CA LEU A 59 13.16 -10.69 13.61
C LEU A 59 13.26 -12.16 14.04
N VAL A 60 12.65 -13.08 13.30
CA VAL A 60 12.69 -14.52 13.62
C VAL A 60 14.07 -15.12 13.37
N THR A 61 14.80 -14.68 12.35
CA THR A 61 16.20 -15.08 12.12
C THR A 61 17.07 -14.68 13.31
N GLY A 62 16.91 -13.45 13.82
CA GLY A 62 17.62 -12.97 15.00
C GLY A 62 17.30 -13.79 16.26
N ILE A 63 16.02 -14.11 16.50
CA ILE A 63 15.60 -14.96 17.63
C ILE A 63 16.17 -16.38 17.51
N LEU A 64 16.18 -16.99 16.32
CA LEU A 64 16.71 -18.35 16.12
C LEU A 64 18.24 -18.42 16.22
N TYR A 65 18.94 -17.31 15.92
CA TYR A 65 20.40 -17.19 16.00
C TYR A 65 20.92 -16.98 17.43
N LEU A 66 20.12 -16.40 18.33
CA LEU A 66 20.53 -16.18 19.72
C LEU A 66 20.65 -17.51 20.49
N ASN A 67 21.88 -17.97 20.72
CA ASN A 67 22.19 -19.19 21.49
C ASN A 67 21.96 -19.04 23.01
N THR A 68 21.55 -17.87 23.50
CA THR A 68 21.43 -17.54 24.94
C THR A 68 20.61 -18.55 25.74
N PHE A 69 19.55 -19.11 25.15
CA PHE A 69 18.74 -20.13 25.81
C PHE A 69 19.44 -21.49 25.92
N ARG A 70 20.21 -21.89 24.89
CA ARG A 70 20.93 -23.17 24.89
C ARG A 70 22.03 -23.17 25.94
N ASP A 71 22.80 -22.09 26.01
CA ASP A 71 23.94 -22.02 26.91
C ASP A 71 23.46 -21.98 28.39
N GLY A 72 22.35 -21.27 28.69
CA GLY A 72 21.70 -21.34 30.00
C GLY A 72 21.14 -22.73 30.38
N LEU A 73 20.62 -23.50 29.42
CA LEU A 73 20.22 -24.90 29.66
C LEU A 73 21.43 -25.81 29.96
N ILE A 74 22.56 -25.57 29.30
CA ILE A 74 23.81 -26.30 29.55
C ILE A 74 24.30 -26.01 30.98
N ASP A 75 24.39 -24.75 31.37
CA ASP A 75 24.86 -24.34 32.70
C ASP A 75 23.97 -24.91 33.82
N ALA A 76 22.64 -24.78 33.70
CA ALA A 76 21.70 -25.36 34.65
C ALA A 76 21.80 -26.90 34.72
N ARG A 77 22.12 -27.57 33.61
CA ARG A 77 22.33 -29.03 33.60
C ARG A 77 23.68 -29.42 34.22
N VAL A 78 24.72 -28.63 34.02
CA VAL A 78 26.03 -28.79 34.68
C VAL A 78 25.88 -28.67 36.19
N GLU A 79 25.23 -27.60 36.68
CA GLU A 79 24.99 -27.38 38.11
C GLU A 79 24.18 -28.53 38.72
N SER A 80 23.07 -28.92 38.08
CA SER A 80 22.23 -30.04 38.50
C SER A 80 23.01 -31.36 38.61
N LEU A 81 23.88 -31.67 37.63
CA LEU A 81 24.71 -32.87 37.65
C LEU A 81 25.84 -32.80 38.68
N MET A 82 26.39 -31.61 38.93
CA MET A 82 27.43 -31.41 39.94
C MET A 82 26.87 -31.65 41.35
N THR A 83 25.73 -31.04 41.70
CA THR A 83 25.05 -31.26 42.98
C THR A 83 24.63 -32.73 43.16
N GLN A 84 24.12 -33.38 42.12
CA GLN A 84 23.82 -34.81 42.16
C GLN A 84 25.08 -35.66 42.36
N GLY A 85 26.16 -35.31 41.65
CA GLY A 85 27.46 -35.99 41.75
C GLY A 85 28.05 -35.93 43.15
N GLU A 86 28.00 -34.78 43.82
CA GLU A 86 28.47 -34.60 45.20
C GLU A 86 27.67 -35.42 46.20
N ILE A 87 26.32 -35.42 46.10
CA ILE A 87 25.45 -36.22 46.96
C ILE A 87 25.72 -37.72 46.78
N ILE A 88 25.83 -38.19 45.53
CA ILE A 88 26.08 -39.60 45.22
C ILE A 88 27.49 -40.00 45.63
N ALA A 89 28.51 -39.19 45.34
CA ALA A 89 29.90 -39.45 45.73
C ALA A 89 30.07 -39.50 47.26
N GLY A 90 29.39 -38.62 48.01
CA GLY A 90 29.34 -38.65 49.47
C GLY A 90 28.66 -39.92 50.02
N ALA A 91 27.55 -40.34 49.41
CA ALA A 91 26.86 -41.58 49.78
C ALA A 91 27.73 -42.82 49.49
N ILE A 92 28.45 -42.83 48.36
CA ILE A 92 29.40 -43.91 48.03
C ILE A 92 30.56 -43.92 49.03
N ALA A 93 31.17 -42.77 49.32
CA ALA A 93 32.27 -42.64 50.28
C ALA A 93 31.87 -43.06 51.71
N ALA A 94 30.60 -42.91 52.09
CA ALA A 94 30.08 -43.42 53.36
C ALA A 94 29.91 -44.97 53.38
N SER A 95 29.67 -45.59 52.21
CA SER A 95 29.53 -47.05 52.07
C SER A 95 30.84 -47.79 51.76
N ALA A 96 31.87 -47.07 51.32
CA ALA A 96 33.23 -47.58 51.15
C ALA A 96 33.82 -48.07 52.48
N THR A 97 34.45 -49.24 52.49
CA THR A 97 35.28 -49.70 53.60
C THR A 97 36.62 -48.98 53.58
N VAL A 98 37.15 -48.70 54.77
CA VAL A 98 38.54 -48.32 54.99
C VAL A 98 38.99 -49.13 56.19
N GLU A 99 39.25 -50.42 55.97
CA GLU A 99 40.08 -51.19 56.89
C GLU A 99 41.53 -50.88 56.49
N THR A 100 42.11 -49.92 57.22
CA THR A 100 43.48 -49.46 56.99
C THR A 100 44.45 -50.59 57.33
N ASP A 101 44.92 -51.33 56.31
CA ASP A 101 46.08 -52.24 56.32
C ASP A 101 46.41 -52.83 57.70
N SER A 102 45.41 -53.44 58.34
CA SER A 102 45.61 -54.14 59.60
C SER A 102 46.18 -55.49 59.24
N ILE A 103 47.51 -55.53 59.06
CA ILE A 103 48.27 -56.77 59.08
C ILE A 103 48.00 -57.40 60.44
N SER A 104 47.02 -58.30 60.47
CA SER A 104 46.65 -59.07 61.66
C SER A 104 47.75 -60.10 61.85
N ILE A 105 48.85 -59.65 62.48
CA ILE A 105 49.93 -60.51 62.90
C ILE A 105 49.40 -61.34 64.06
N ASP A 106 48.97 -62.55 63.75
CA ASP A 106 48.47 -63.51 64.72
C ASP A 106 49.62 -63.92 65.68
N PRO A 107 49.58 -63.52 66.97
CA PRO A 107 50.74 -63.64 67.85
C PRO A 107 51.09 -65.10 68.18
N GLU A 108 50.14 -66.03 68.05
CA GLU A 108 50.39 -67.46 68.26
C GLU A 108 51.29 -68.04 67.15
N LYS A 109 51.07 -67.67 65.87
CA LYS A 109 51.94 -68.07 64.75
C LYS A 109 53.37 -67.54 64.87
N LEU A 110 53.59 -66.44 65.60
CA LEU A 110 54.94 -65.93 65.86
C LEU A 110 55.70 -66.72 66.93
N LEU A 111 54.98 -67.45 67.79
CA LEU A 111 55.55 -68.30 68.84
C LEU A 111 55.88 -69.72 68.33
N GLU A 112 55.31 -70.15 67.21
CA GLU A 112 55.60 -71.45 66.58
C GLU A 112 56.87 -71.46 65.72
N LEU A 113 57.39 -70.29 65.31
CA LEU A 113 58.57 -70.19 64.44
C LEU A 113 59.87 -70.57 65.17
N GLN A 114 60.54 -71.63 64.69
CA GLN A 114 61.87 -72.01 65.18
C GLN A 114 62.98 -71.19 64.49
N ALA A 115 64.13 -71.07 65.16
CA ALA A 115 65.25 -70.23 64.72
C ALA A 115 65.82 -70.68 63.36
N GLY A 116 65.43 -69.98 62.30
CA GLY A 116 65.88 -70.24 60.92
C GLY A 116 64.75 -70.21 59.89
N GLU A 117 63.49 -70.28 60.31
CA GLU A 117 62.34 -70.21 59.40
C GLU A 117 61.95 -68.77 59.07
N SER A 118 61.57 -68.54 57.81
CA SER A 118 60.95 -67.30 57.35
C SER A 118 59.55 -67.58 56.81
N LEU A 119 58.63 -66.65 57.08
CA LEU A 119 57.29 -66.67 56.49
C LEU A 119 57.40 -66.46 54.97
N GLY A 120 57.26 -67.53 54.21
CA GLY A 120 56.96 -67.43 52.78
C GLY A 120 55.57 -66.81 52.58
N PRO A 121 55.33 -66.08 51.47
CA PRO A 121 54.02 -65.48 51.19
C PRO A 121 52.97 -66.58 51.03
N GLY A 122 52.05 -66.68 51.99
CA GLY A 122 50.96 -67.65 51.99
C GLY A 122 49.87 -67.30 50.97
N SER A 123 49.09 -68.30 50.59
CA SER A 123 47.92 -68.17 49.70
C SER A 123 46.93 -67.10 50.13
N ASP A 124 46.82 -66.87 51.44
CA ASP A 124 45.79 -66.03 52.07
C ASP A 124 45.97 -64.53 51.76
N GLN A 125 47.11 -64.11 51.18
CA GLN A 125 47.29 -62.75 50.66
C GLN A 125 46.48 -62.46 49.37
N LEU A 126 46.00 -63.49 48.66
CA LEU A 126 45.17 -63.31 47.46
C LEU A 126 43.68 -63.10 47.77
N ASP A 127 43.21 -63.54 48.94
CA ASP A 127 41.80 -63.42 49.34
C ASP A 127 41.46 -62.03 49.92
N ASN A 128 42.47 -61.24 50.33
CA ASN A 128 42.32 -59.86 50.80
C ASN A 128 42.67 -58.82 49.72
N LEU A 129 42.08 -58.94 48.53
CA LEU A 129 41.98 -57.82 47.58
C LEU A 129 40.96 -56.79 48.09
N ASP A 130 41.32 -56.00 49.11
CA ASP A 130 40.43 -55.00 49.69
C ASP A 130 40.31 -53.76 48.78
N PHE A 131 39.30 -53.78 47.91
CA PHE A 131 39.00 -52.68 47.01
C PHE A 131 38.48 -51.46 47.80
N PRO A 132 39.11 -50.26 47.71
CA PRO A 132 38.65 -49.05 48.40
C PRO A 132 37.20 -48.63 48.06
N ILE A 133 36.65 -49.19 46.98
CA ILE A 133 35.25 -49.08 46.57
C ILE A 133 34.76 -50.49 46.19
N ASN A 134 34.14 -51.21 47.13
CA ASN A 134 33.60 -52.54 46.86
C ASN A 134 32.38 -52.48 45.91
N PRO A 135 32.43 -53.08 44.71
CA PRO A 135 31.38 -52.93 43.70
C PRO A 135 30.05 -53.57 44.12
N GLU A 136 30.05 -54.63 44.92
CA GLU A 136 28.81 -55.30 45.36
C GLU A 136 28.02 -54.47 46.36
N ARG A 137 28.71 -53.73 47.23
CA ARG A 137 28.09 -52.80 48.20
C ARG A 137 27.62 -51.51 47.52
N VAL A 138 28.37 -51.03 46.53
CA VAL A 138 28.13 -49.74 45.88
C VAL A 138 27.11 -49.81 44.75
N ALA A 139 27.05 -50.90 43.97
CA ALA A 139 26.10 -51.03 42.85
C ALA A 139 24.61 -50.87 43.24
N PRO A 140 24.11 -51.42 44.37
CA PRO A 140 22.72 -51.21 44.80
C PRO A 140 22.42 -49.75 45.19
N VAL A 141 23.38 -49.07 45.85
CA VAL A 141 23.27 -47.66 46.24
C VAL A 141 23.24 -46.77 45.00
N LEU A 142 24.21 -46.97 44.11
CA LEU A 142 24.31 -46.26 42.83
C LEU A 142 23.01 -46.42 42.01
N ARG A 143 22.52 -47.66 41.85
CA ARG A 143 21.27 -47.97 41.14
C ARG A 143 20.07 -47.18 41.69
N ARG A 144 19.92 -47.12 43.01
CA ARG A 144 18.77 -46.44 43.66
C ARG A 144 18.80 -44.92 43.44
N LEU A 145 20.00 -44.33 43.37
CA LEU A 145 20.19 -42.89 43.22
C LEU A 145 20.07 -42.40 41.77
N ILE A 146 20.44 -43.23 40.78
CA ILE A 146 20.43 -42.84 39.35
C ILE A 146 19.17 -43.27 38.59
N SER A 147 18.41 -44.25 39.09
CA SER A 147 17.19 -44.72 38.42
C SER A 147 16.14 -43.62 38.17
N PRO A 148 16.00 -42.56 39.01
CA PRO A 148 15.05 -41.47 38.74
C PRO A 148 15.54 -40.44 37.70
N THR A 149 16.85 -40.35 37.43
CA THR A 149 17.45 -39.16 36.81
C THR A 149 17.79 -39.29 35.31
N ARG A 150 17.69 -40.49 34.73
CA ARG A 150 18.15 -40.82 33.35
C ARG A 150 19.57 -40.33 33.06
N THR A 151 20.45 -40.44 34.04
CA THR A 151 21.87 -40.10 33.93
C THR A 151 22.71 -41.36 33.87
N ARG A 152 23.63 -41.43 32.91
CA ARG A 152 24.68 -42.48 32.96
C ARG A 152 25.62 -42.14 34.10
N ALA A 153 25.92 -43.11 34.94
CA ALA A 153 26.90 -42.98 36.01
C ALA A 153 27.99 -44.04 35.83
N ARG A 154 29.25 -43.61 35.91
CA ARG A 154 30.42 -44.48 35.94
C ARG A 154 31.23 -44.21 37.19
N ILE A 155 31.74 -45.26 37.81
CA ILE A 155 32.69 -45.15 38.93
C ILE A 155 34.03 -45.68 38.46
N TYR A 156 35.07 -44.86 38.67
CA TYR A 156 36.46 -45.18 38.41
C TYR A 156 37.23 -45.34 39.73
N ASP A 157 38.21 -46.23 39.76
CA ASP A 157 39.16 -46.35 40.88
C ASP A 157 40.20 -45.20 40.88
N ARG A 158 41.24 -45.32 41.71
CA ARG A 158 42.35 -44.36 41.80
C ARG A 158 43.24 -44.34 40.56
N ASP A 159 43.36 -45.46 39.86
CA ASP A 159 44.18 -45.67 38.67
C ASP A 159 43.38 -45.40 37.37
N ALA A 160 42.16 -44.87 37.53
CA ALA A 160 41.18 -44.58 36.49
C ALA A 160 40.61 -45.82 35.76
N ASN A 161 40.68 -47.02 36.31
CA ASN A 161 39.97 -48.18 35.76
C ASN A 161 38.47 -48.10 36.10
N LEU A 162 37.61 -48.54 35.18
CA LEU A 162 36.17 -48.56 35.35
C LEU A 162 35.73 -49.70 36.29
N LEU A 163 35.24 -49.35 37.49
CA LEU A 163 34.68 -50.30 38.46
C LEU A 163 33.21 -50.63 38.18
N LEU A 164 32.40 -49.63 37.83
CA LEU A 164 30.95 -49.77 37.62
C LEU A 164 30.47 -48.82 36.52
N ASP A 165 29.57 -49.29 35.64
CA ASP A 165 28.84 -48.46 34.66
C ASP A 165 27.35 -48.75 34.73
N SER A 166 26.55 -47.70 34.92
CA SER A 166 25.10 -47.78 35.05
C SER A 166 24.39 -48.46 33.88
N ARG A 167 24.94 -48.40 32.66
CA ARG A 167 24.35 -49.10 31.50
C ARG A 167 24.38 -50.62 31.68
N HIS A 168 25.38 -51.14 32.38
CA HIS A 168 25.62 -52.58 32.55
C HIS A 168 25.16 -53.13 33.92
N LEU A 169 24.65 -52.27 34.83
CA LEU A 169 24.05 -52.70 36.10
C LEU A 169 22.79 -53.57 35.92
N TYR A 170 22.15 -53.53 34.76
CA TYR A 170 20.96 -54.32 34.43
C TYR A 170 21.29 -55.73 33.91
N SER A 171 22.52 -55.97 33.44
CA SER A 171 22.92 -57.19 32.74
C SER A 171 23.55 -58.25 33.66
N ARG A 172 22.82 -58.69 34.70
CA ARG A 172 23.09 -60.02 35.31
C ARG A 172 22.44 -61.11 34.46
N GLY A 173 23.20 -61.68 33.53
CA GLY A 173 22.92 -63.00 32.95
C GLY A 173 21.96 -63.09 31.75
N GLN A 174 21.49 -61.98 31.16
CA GLN A 174 20.69 -62.03 29.93
C GLN A 174 21.36 -61.29 28.77
N ILE A 175 21.72 -62.05 27.73
CA ILE A 175 22.13 -61.51 26.42
C ILE A 175 20.84 -61.08 25.71
N LEU A 176 20.46 -59.81 25.86
CA LEU A 176 19.32 -59.24 25.17
C LEU A 176 19.67 -58.99 23.70
N ARG A 177 19.28 -59.94 22.84
CA ARG A 177 19.33 -59.78 21.38
C ARG A 177 18.16 -58.89 20.97
N TYR A 178 18.43 -57.60 20.79
CA TYR A 178 17.49 -56.69 20.17
C TYR A 178 17.51 -56.92 18.66
N ASP A 179 16.39 -57.38 18.09
CA ASP A 179 16.17 -57.23 16.66
C ASP A 179 16.01 -55.74 16.36
N LEU A 180 16.80 -55.23 15.42
CA LEU A 180 16.71 -53.82 15.00
C LEU A 180 15.30 -53.58 14.43
N PRO A 181 14.59 -52.52 14.86
CA PRO A 181 13.31 -52.18 14.25
C PRO A 181 13.51 -51.93 12.75
N PRO A 182 12.53 -52.27 11.90
CA PRO A 182 12.62 -52.00 10.48
C PRO A 182 12.81 -50.50 10.24
N VAL A 183 13.64 -50.15 9.26
CA VAL A 183 13.82 -48.75 8.85
C VAL A 183 12.56 -48.31 8.12
N GLU A 184 11.59 -47.79 8.87
CA GLU A 184 10.47 -47.05 8.32
C GLU A 184 10.99 -45.69 7.82
N GLU A 185 11.33 -45.65 6.52
CA GLU A 185 11.64 -44.40 5.81
C GLU A 185 10.34 -43.59 5.62
N GLU A 186 9.83 -43.01 6.71
CA GLU A 186 8.88 -41.90 6.62
C GLU A 186 9.61 -40.71 5.97
N GLU A 187 9.45 -40.55 4.65
CA GLU A 187 9.98 -39.39 3.93
C GLU A 187 9.45 -38.10 4.58
N PRO A 188 10.32 -37.25 5.16
CA PRO A 188 9.87 -36.08 5.92
C PRO A 188 9.08 -35.14 5.02
N ASP A 189 8.00 -34.56 5.56
CA ASP A 189 7.16 -33.61 4.83
C ASP A 189 7.98 -32.38 4.38
N LEU A 190 7.51 -31.66 3.36
CA LEU A 190 8.17 -30.44 2.87
C LEU A 190 8.38 -29.42 4.01
N VAL A 191 7.44 -29.33 4.95
CA VAL A 191 7.56 -28.48 6.15
C VAL A 191 8.70 -28.95 7.05
N GLU A 192 8.86 -30.27 7.22
CA GLU A 192 9.90 -30.85 8.07
C GLU A 192 11.29 -30.77 7.44
N ARG A 193 11.40 -30.92 6.11
CA ARG A 193 12.66 -30.69 5.37
C ARG A 193 13.14 -29.25 5.54
N ILE A 194 12.23 -28.27 5.43
CA ILE A 194 12.54 -26.84 5.64
C ILE A 194 12.91 -26.57 7.10
N GLN A 195 12.16 -27.12 8.07
CA GLN A 195 12.50 -26.99 9.50
C GLN A 195 13.88 -27.57 9.81
N LYS A 196 14.19 -28.76 9.30
CA LYS A 196 15.49 -29.42 9.49
C LYS A 196 16.63 -28.58 8.91
N PHE A 197 16.49 -28.11 7.67
CA PHE A 197 17.48 -27.20 7.05
C PHE A 197 17.73 -25.94 7.90
N ILE A 198 16.67 -25.32 8.42
CA ILE A 198 16.79 -24.15 9.31
C ILE A 198 17.51 -24.51 10.62
N PHE A 199 17.18 -25.65 11.24
CA PHE A 199 17.80 -26.05 12.51
C PHE A 199 19.27 -26.44 12.36
N ASP A 200 19.62 -27.15 11.28
CA ASP A 200 21.00 -27.55 10.97
C ASP A 200 21.86 -26.31 10.62
N PHE A 201 21.31 -25.30 9.95
CA PHE A 201 21.99 -24.03 9.68
C PHE A 201 22.35 -23.24 10.96
N PHE A 202 21.55 -23.36 12.02
CA PHE A 202 21.79 -22.72 13.33
C PHE A 202 22.37 -23.69 14.37
N ARG A 203 23.14 -24.70 13.96
CA ARG A 203 23.82 -25.64 14.86
C ARG A 203 25.29 -25.24 15.01
N ASN A 204 25.74 -25.02 16.25
CA ASN A 204 27.12 -24.61 16.53
C ASN A 204 28.04 -25.85 16.59
N THR A 205 29.09 -25.88 15.77
CA THR A 205 29.89 -27.10 15.48
C THR A 205 31.15 -27.24 16.35
N ASP A 206 31.51 -26.23 17.15
CA ASP A 206 32.84 -26.11 17.79
C ASP A 206 33.05 -26.95 19.07
N LEU A 207 32.26 -28.01 19.28
CA LEU A 207 32.35 -28.86 20.47
C LEU A 207 33.19 -30.13 20.21
N PRO A 208 34.03 -30.57 21.17
CA PRO A 208 34.86 -31.76 21.01
C PRO A 208 34.00 -33.03 20.94
N VAL A 209 34.36 -33.94 20.03
CA VAL A 209 33.62 -35.19 19.81
C VAL A 209 33.87 -36.18 20.95
N TYR A 210 32.79 -36.69 21.55
CA TYR A 210 32.81 -37.80 22.50
C TYR A 210 33.11 -39.11 21.74
N ARG A 211 34.18 -39.79 22.14
CA ARG A 211 34.54 -41.13 21.65
C ARG A 211 34.58 -42.08 22.84
N GLU A 212 33.88 -43.21 22.74
CA GLU A 212 33.89 -44.24 23.78
C GLU A 212 35.15 -45.13 23.60
N GLN A 213 36.07 -45.11 24.58
CA GLN A 213 37.30 -45.89 24.48
C GLN A 213 37.09 -47.38 24.82
N PRO A 214 37.65 -48.31 24.02
CA PRO A 214 37.70 -49.73 24.37
C PRO A 214 38.43 -49.95 25.70
N GLY A 215 37.94 -50.88 26.53
CA GLY A 215 38.54 -51.21 27.82
C GLY A 215 38.18 -50.26 28.98
N GLY A 216 37.42 -49.20 28.74
CA GLY A 216 36.82 -48.39 29.81
C GLY A 216 37.79 -47.52 30.62
N ASN A 217 39.00 -47.25 30.12
CA ASN A 217 39.98 -46.43 30.86
C ASN A 217 39.48 -44.97 31.03
N GLY A 218 39.42 -44.52 32.28
CA GLY A 218 39.02 -43.18 32.71
C GLY A 218 40.05 -42.09 32.41
N ALA A 219 41.33 -42.43 32.24
CA ALA A 219 42.41 -41.49 31.93
C ALA A 219 42.22 -40.74 30.59
N ALA A 220 41.36 -41.28 29.71
CA ALA A 220 40.94 -40.66 28.47
C ALA A 220 40.00 -39.46 28.64
N PHE A 221 39.43 -39.28 29.84
CA PHE A 221 38.48 -38.23 30.17
C PHE A 221 39.19 -37.21 31.08
N PRO A 222 39.61 -36.04 30.56
CA PRO A 222 40.33 -35.03 31.36
C PRO A 222 39.58 -34.58 32.62
N GLU A 223 38.25 -34.64 32.60
CA GLU A 223 37.41 -34.40 33.76
C GLU A 223 37.57 -35.46 34.86
N VAL A 224 37.78 -36.73 34.51
CA VAL A 224 38.06 -37.81 35.47
C VAL A 224 39.46 -37.65 36.05
N VAL A 225 40.46 -37.36 35.20
CA VAL A 225 41.84 -37.10 35.65
C VAL A 225 41.91 -35.88 36.58
N LYS A 226 41.18 -34.80 36.27
CA LYS A 226 41.10 -33.63 37.14
C LYS A 226 40.32 -33.92 38.43
N ALA A 227 39.27 -34.74 38.38
CA ALA A 227 38.57 -35.18 39.58
C ALA A 227 39.47 -36.02 40.50
N LEU A 228 40.36 -36.88 39.96
CA LEU A 228 41.31 -37.66 40.76
C LEU A 228 42.28 -36.79 41.59
N THR A 229 42.55 -35.54 41.20
CA THR A 229 43.34 -34.60 42.02
C THR A 229 42.55 -33.98 43.17
N GLY A 230 41.26 -34.29 43.27
CA GLY A 230 40.40 -33.93 44.39
C GLY A 230 39.47 -32.73 44.17
N SER A 231 39.34 -32.22 42.93
CA SER A 231 38.43 -31.12 42.59
C SER A 231 37.44 -31.52 41.48
N PRO A 232 36.13 -31.26 41.62
CA PRO A 232 35.15 -31.53 40.56
C PRO A 232 35.52 -30.91 39.21
N SER A 233 35.12 -31.56 38.12
CA SER A 233 35.38 -31.08 36.75
C SER A 233 34.22 -31.38 35.81
N THR A 234 34.02 -30.48 34.86
CA THR A 234 32.86 -30.47 33.95
C THR A 234 33.33 -30.28 32.52
N ILE A 235 32.75 -30.99 31.56
CA ILE A 235 33.00 -30.77 30.13
C ILE A 235 31.77 -31.11 29.29
N VAL A 236 31.55 -30.32 28.25
CA VAL A 236 30.49 -30.53 27.25
C VAL A 236 31.13 -31.08 25.98
N ARG A 237 30.55 -32.16 25.45
CA ARG A 237 31.00 -32.83 24.21
C ARG A 237 29.83 -33.04 23.26
N VAL A 238 30.13 -33.48 22.05
CA VAL A 238 29.14 -33.88 21.05
C VAL A 238 29.34 -35.36 20.67
N SER A 239 28.27 -36.15 20.69
CA SER A 239 28.22 -37.53 20.20
C SER A 239 28.59 -37.61 18.71
N GLU A 240 28.97 -38.80 18.23
CA GLU A 240 29.17 -39.05 16.78
C GLU A 240 27.93 -38.72 15.94
N GLN A 241 26.74 -38.71 16.57
CA GLN A 241 25.45 -38.35 15.95
C GLN A 241 25.13 -36.85 16.01
N GLY A 242 26.05 -36.00 16.48
CA GLY A 242 25.85 -34.54 16.59
C GLY A 242 25.09 -34.08 17.85
N GLU A 243 24.75 -35.01 18.74
CA GLU A 243 24.01 -34.77 19.98
C GLU A 243 24.89 -34.24 21.11
N GLN A 244 24.44 -33.24 21.86
CA GLN A 244 25.21 -32.72 23.00
C GLN A 244 25.16 -33.66 24.22
N ILE A 245 26.32 -33.85 24.86
CA ILE A 245 26.50 -34.62 26.08
C ILE A 245 27.23 -33.74 27.11
N VAL A 246 26.56 -33.46 28.23
CA VAL A 246 27.19 -32.84 29.40
C VAL A 246 27.74 -33.96 30.29
N SER A 247 29.00 -33.83 30.70
CA SER A 247 29.70 -34.76 31.59
C SER A 247 30.29 -34.03 32.79
N VAL A 248 30.07 -34.56 33.98
CA VAL A 248 30.55 -34.02 35.27
C VAL A 248 31.22 -35.14 36.05
N ALA A 249 32.45 -34.91 36.49
CA ALA A 249 33.24 -35.83 37.29
C ALA A 249 33.45 -35.24 38.70
N VAL A 250 33.11 -36.02 39.72
CA VAL A 250 33.19 -35.64 41.14
C VAL A 250 34.03 -36.68 41.88
N PRO A 251 35.02 -36.27 42.70
CA PRO A 251 35.83 -37.19 43.47
C PRO A 251 35.04 -37.85 44.61
N ILE A 252 35.21 -39.16 44.76
CA ILE A 252 34.70 -39.93 45.90
C ILE A 252 35.75 -39.82 46.99
N GLN A 253 35.52 -38.98 48.00
CA GLN A 253 36.51 -38.69 49.05
C GLN A 253 36.05 -39.15 50.43
N ARG A 254 36.96 -39.77 51.19
CA ARG A 254 36.76 -40.08 52.61
C ARG A 254 38.02 -39.69 53.39
N PHE A 255 37.85 -39.01 54.52
CA PHE A 255 38.96 -38.54 55.38
C PHE A 255 40.11 -37.83 54.62
N ARG A 256 39.77 -36.99 53.63
CA ARG A 256 40.70 -36.29 52.70
C ARG A 256 41.48 -37.16 51.72
N ALA A 257 41.26 -38.47 51.67
CA ALA A 257 41.77 -39.34 50.62
C ALA A 257 40.73 -39.49 49.49
N VAL A 258 41.16 -39.33 48.23
CA VAL A 258 40.37 -39.71 47.05
C VAL A 258 40.37 -41.24 46.95
N LEU A 259 39.20 -41.87 46.93
CA LEU A 259 39.03 -43.32 46.77
C LEU A 259 38.78 -43.71 45.30
N GLY A 260 38.29 -42.76 44.51
CA GLY A 260 37.94 -42.93 43.10
C GLY A 260 37.17 -41.72 42.58
N VAL A 261 36.55 -41.83 41.41
CA VAL A 261 35.77 -40.75 40.78
C VAL A 261 34.41 -41.26 40.32
N LEU A 262 33.36 -40.49 40.62
CA LEU A 262 32.03 -40.65 40.02
C LEU A 262 31.92 -39.72 38.81
N MET A 263 31.76 -40.27 37.61
CA MET A 263 31.41 -39.53 36.41
C MET A 263 29.91 -39.68 36.11
N LEU A 264 29.18 -38.58 36.09
CA LEU A 264 27.80 -38.50 35.59
C LEU A 264 27.80 -37.91 34.18
N SER A 265 27.02 -38.48 33.27
CA SER A 265 26.75 -37.87 31.97
C SER A 265 25.27 -37.90 31.60
N THR A 266 24.83 -36.91 30.84
CA THR A 266 23.50 -36.93 30.21
C THR A 266 23.40 -38.03 29.16
N GLU A 267 22.17 -38.40 28.81
CA GLU A 267 21.88 -39.07 27.53
C GLU A 267 22.05 -38.07 26.38
N GLY A 268 22.32 -38.60 25.18
CA GLY A 268 22.48 -37.79 23.98
C GLY A 268 21.16 -37.10 23.60
N GLY A 269 21.27 -35.82 23.24
CA GLY A 269 20.20 -35.12 22.54
C GLY A 269 19.06 -34.63 23.43
N ASP A 270 19.15 -34.76 24.75
CA ASP A 270 18.11 -34.25 25.67
C ASP A 270 17.98 -32.72 25.58
N ILE A 271 19.09 -31.98 25.58
CA ILE A 271 19.11 -30.52 25.39
C ILE A 271 18.64 -30.17 23.97
N ASP A 272 19.11 -30.91 22.95
CA ASP A 272 18.74 -30.70 21.55
C ASP A 272 17.22 -30.87 21.33
N LYS A 273 16.56 -31.84 21.97
CA LYS A 273 15.10 -32.06 21.92
C LYS A 273 14.33 -30.88 22.52
N ILE A 274 14.78 -30.33 23.64
CA ILE A 274 14.14 -29.16 24.29
C ILE A 274 14.26 -27.93 23.38
N VAL A 275 15.48 -27.62 22.91
CA VAL A 275 15.73 -26.48 22.01
C VAL A 275 14.96 -26.63 20.68
N ALA A 276 14.88 -27.84 20.12
CA ALA A 276 14.09 -28.09 18.91
C ALA A 276 12.58 -27.89 19.13
N ALA A 277 12.04 -28.30 20.28
CA ALA A 277 10.64 -28.08 20.62
C ALA A 277 10.29 -26.58 20.73
N GLU A 278 11.16 -25.79 21.36
CA GLU A 278 10.98 -24.34 21.47
C GLU A 278 11.12 -23.62 20.13
N ARG A 279 12.18 -23.92 19.36
CA ARG A 279 12.33 -23.37 18.00
C ARG A 279 11.12 -23.72 17.11
N LYS A 280 10.53 -24.92 17.26
CA LYS A 280 9.27 -25.32 16.58
C LYS A 280 8.06 -24.50 17.04
N ALA A 281 7.99 -24.11 18.32
CA ALA A 281 6.96 -23.19 18.81
C ALA A 281 7.13 -21.77 18.21
N ILE A 282 8.35 -21.24 18.18
CA ILE A 282 8.68 -19.95 17.55
C ILE A 282 8.28 -19.95 16.07
N LEU A 283 8.64 -21.00 15.32
CA LEU A 283 8.28 -21.13 13.90
C LEU A 283 6.76 -21.24 13.67
N ARG A 284 5.99 -21.83 14.59
CA ARG A 284 4.51 -21.84 14.51
C ARG A 284 3.92 -20.44 14.72
N VAL A 285 4.39 -19.71 15.73
CA VAL A 285 3.95 -18.32 15.98
C VAL A 285 4.31 -17.42 14.80
N PHE A 286 5.52 -17.57 14.26
CA PHE A 286 5.94 -16.90 13.01
C PHE A 286 5.01 -17.23 11.84
N GLY A 287 4.67 -18.49 11.61
CA GLY A 287 3.78 -18.90 10.52
C GLY A 287 2.39 -18.24 10.61
N ILE A 288 1.83 -18.15 11.81
CA ILE A 288 0.56 -17.44 12.07
C ILE A 288 0.73 -15.94 11.83
N ALA A 289 1.77 -15.31 12.37
CA ALA A 289 2.04 -13.89 12.19
C ALA A 289 2.28 -13.53 10.71
N ALA A 290 3.00 -14.36 9.95
CA ALA A 290 3.24 -14.20 8.53
C ALA A 290 1.94 -14.32 7.72
N LEU A 291 1.07 -15.27 8.06
CA LEU A 291 -0.25 -15.43 7.43
C LEU A 291 -1.14 -14.21 7.67
N VAL A 292 -1.26 -13.73 8.92
CA VAL A 292 -2.03 -12.53 9.26
C VAL A 292 -1.46 -11.30 8.53
N THR A 293 -0.13 -11.14 8.53
CA THR A 293 0.57 -10.05 7.83
C THR A 293 0.32 -10.08 6.33
N ALA A 294 0.31 -11.27 5.72
CA ALA A 294 0.03 -11.44 4.29
C ALA A 294 -1.43 -11.09 3.93
N ILE A 295 -2.39 -11.51 4.76
CA ILE A 295 -3.82 -11.17 4.59
C ILE A 295 -4.01 -9.66 4.71
N LEU A 296 -3.47 -9.03 5.76
CA LEU A 296 -3.60 -7.57 5.97
C LEU A 296 -2.94 -6.77 4.85
N SER A 297 -1.76 -7.20 4.38
CA SER A 297 -1.07 -6.61 3.23
C SER A 297 -1.89 -6.71 1.94
N MET A 298 -2.59 -7.83 1.73
CA MET A 298 -3.47 -8.03 0.57
C MET A 298 -4.75 -7.19 0.66
N LEU A 299 -5.31 -7.02 1.87
CA LEU A 299 -6.44 -6.12 2.10
C LEU A 299 -6.06 -4.68 1.77
N LEU A 300 -5.00 -4.14 2.38
CA LEU A 300 -4.48 -2.78 2.10
C LEU A 300 -4.20 -2.56 0.60
N ALA A 301 -3.60 -3.54 -0.07
CA ALA A 301 -3.34 -3.45 -1.51
C ALA A 301 -4.62 -3.47 -2.37
N SER A 302 -5.68 -4.15 -1.93
CA SER A 302 -6.96 -4.16 -2.64
C SER A 302 -7.79 -2.90 -2.38
N THR A 303 -7.78 -2.36 -1.16
CA THR A 303 -8.57 -1.18 -0.76
C THR A 303 -7.95 0.16 -1.14
N ILE A 304 -6.62 0.29 -1.13
CA ILE A 304 -5.90 1.56 -1.38
C ILE A 304 -5.16 1.54 -2.73
N ALA A 305 -4.24 0.60 -2.91
CA ALA A 305 -3.32 0.63 -4.04
C ALA A 305 -4.01 0.40 -5.40
N ASN A 306 -5.03 -0.45 -5.47
CA ASN A 306 -5.69 -0.79 -6.72
C ASN A 306 -6.62 0.32 -7.27
N PRO A 307 -7.47 0.99 -6.47
CA PRO A 307 -8.19 2.20 -6.89
C PRO A 307 -7.26 3.32 -7.39
N LEU A 308 -6.21 3.64 -6.62
CA LEU A 308 -5.25 4.68 -6.99
C LEU A 308 -4.55 4.38 -8.33
N ARG A 309 -4.17 3.10 -8.56
CA ARG A 309 -3.63 2.65 -9.85
C ARG A 309 -4.65 2.81 -11.00
N ARG A 310 -5.95 2.58 -10.76
CA ARG A 310 -7.00 2.76 -11.78
C ARG A 310 -7.19 4.24 -12.12
N LEU A 311 -7.25 5.13 -11.13
CA LEU A 311 -7.32 6.58 -11.34
C LEU A 311 -6.09 7.09 -12.12
N SER A 312 -4.89 6.70 -11.69
CA SER A 312 -3.63 7.06 -12.37
C SER A 312 -3.62 6.58 -13.83
N ALA A 313 -4.04 5.34 -14.09
CA ALA A 313 -4.15 4.81 -15.45
C ALA A 313 -5.20 5.54 -16.30
N ALA A 314 -6.32 5.96 -15.71
CA ALA A 314 -7.34 6.76 -16.40
C ALA A 314 -6.82 8.16 -16.76
N ALA A 315 -6.18 8.87 -15.81
CA ALA A 315 -5.57 10.17 -16.06
C ALA A 315 -4.47 10.11 -17.15
N VAL A 316 -3.67 9.03 -17.18
CA VAL A 316 -2.68 8.80 -18.26
C VAL A 316 -3.34 8.55 -19.62
N ARG A 317 -4.54 7.94 -19.66
CA ARG A 317 -5.32 7.80 -20.90
C ARG A 317 -5.95 9.12 -21.32
N VAL A 318 -6.60 9.89 -20.44
CA VAL A 318 -7.10 11.25 -20.73
C VAL A 318 -6.00 12.13 -21.35
N ARG A 319 -4.78 12.11 -20.79
CA ARG A 319 -3.63 12.88 -21.32
C ARG A 319 -3.16 12.43 -22.72
N ARG A 320 -3.45 11.19 -23.14
CA ARG A 320 -3.00 10.62 -24.44
C ARG A 320 -4.13 10.49 -25.47
N GLY A 321 -5.37 10.40 -25.02
CA GLY A 321 -6.56 10.13 -25.81
C GLY A 321 -7.27 11.41 -26.20
N VAL A 322 -6.96 11.92 -27.40
CA VAL A 322 -7.64 13.11 -27.96
C VAL A 322 -8.98 12.75 -28.63
N LYS A 323 -9.17 11.48 -29.04
CA LYS A 323 -10.31 11.06 -29.90
C LYS A 323 -11.50 10.42 -29.19
N SER A 324 -11.42 10.18 -27.89
CA SER A 324 -12.49 9.54 -27.11
C SER A 324 -12.51 10.10 -25.69
N ARG A 325 -13.70 10.46 -25.20
CA ARG A 325 -13.91 10.80 -23.80
C ARG A 325 -13.63 9.56 -22.95
N GLU A 326 -12.53 9.59 -22.20
CA GLU A 326 -12.13 8.53 -21.29
C GLU A 326 -12.85 8.70 -19.96
N GLU A 327 -13.60 7.69 -19.54
CA GLU A 327 -14.35 7.76 -18.28
C GLU A 327 -13.41 7.59 -17.08
N ILE A 328 -13.40 8.58 -16.19
CA ILE A 328 -12.74 8.48 -14.89
C ILE A 328 -13.55 7.53 -14.01
N PRO A 329 -12.94 6.43 -13.49
CA PRO A 329 -13.62 5.48 -12.61
C PRO A 329 -14.34 6.19 -11.47
N ASP A 330 -15.55 5.73 -11.15
CA ASP A 330 -16.29 6.26 -9.99
C ASP A 330 -15.84 5.58 -8.70
N PHE A 331 -15.61 6.39 -7.67
CA PHE A 331 -15.42 5.95 -6.29
C PHE A 331 -16.17 6.87 -5.30
N SER A 332 -17.17 7.62 -5.75
CA SER A 332 -17.98 8.53 -4.91
C SER A 332 -18.75 7.83 -3.78
N ASP A 333 -19.05 6.53 -3.92
CA ASP A 333 -19.57 5.68 -2.83
C ASP A 333 -18.62 5.57 -1.63
N ARG A 334 -17.34 5.93 -1.77
CA ARG A 334 -16.33 5.89 -0.71
C ARG A 334 -16.27 7.23 0.02
N GLN A 335 -16.43 7.19 1.34
CA GLN A 335 -16.23 8.34 2.22
C GLN A 335 -14.78 8.44 2.72
N ASP A 336 -13.81 8.33 1.80
CA ASP A 336 -12.37 8.44 2.07
C ASP A 336 -11.68 9.39 1.07
N GLU A 337 -10.38 9.65 1.28
CA GLU A 337 -9.59 10.54 0.43
C GLU A 337 -9.51 10.04 -1.02
N ILE A 338 -9.70 8.74 -1.26
CA ILE A 338 -9.72 8.14 -2.60
C ILE A 338 -11.04 8.50 -3.31
N GLY A 339 -12.18 8.47 -2.60
CA GLY A 339 -13.46 8.95 -3.11
C GLY A 339 -13.41 10.43 -3.47
N ASN A 340 -12.93 11.28 -2.56
CA ASN A 340 -12.76 12.72 -2.81
C ASN A 340 -11.82 13.00 -4.00
N LEU A 341 -10.69 12.29 -4.11
CA LEU A 341 -9.77 12.39 -5.26
C LEU A 341 -10.44 11.95 -6.57
N SER A 342 -11.28 10.92 -6.52
CA SER A 342 -12.01 10.41 -7.69
C SER A 342 -12.98 11.44 -8.24
N ILE A 343 -13.72 12.12 -7.36
CA ILE A 343 -14.63 13.21 -7.70
C ILE A 343 -13.84 14.39 -8.31
N ALA A 344 -12.80 14.87 -7.61
CA ALA A 344 -12.00 16.00 -8.08
C ALA A 344 -11.33 15.75 -9.47
N VAL A 345 -10.80 14.55 -9.71
CA VAL A 345 -10.20 14.20 -11.02
C VAL A 345 -11.27 14.09 -12.11
N ARG A 346 -12.47 13.58 -11.79
CA ARG A 346 -13.60 13.53 -12.71
C ARG A 346 -14.07 14.94 -13.07
N ASP A 347 -14.29 15.81 -12.10
CA ASP A 347 -14.80 17.16 -12.33
C ASP A 347 -13.82 18.01 -13.14
N MET A 348 -12.52 17.92 -12.82
CA MET A 348 -11.46 18.53 -13.63
C MET A 348 -11.44 18.00 -15.07
N THR A 349 -11.65 16.69 -15.27
CA THR A 349 -11.67 16.06 -16.60
C THR A 349 -12.91 16.49 -17.40
N ASN A 350 -14.07 16.58 -16.76
CA ASN A 350 -15.31 17.05 -17.37
C ASN A 350 -15.22 18.53 -17.76
N ALA A 351 -14.69 19.39 -16.88
CA ALA A 351 -14.44 20.79 -17.18
C ALA A 351 -13.46 20.99 -18.36
N LEU A 352 -12.41 20.16 -18.43
CA LEU A 352 -11.48 20.15 -19.57
C LEU A 352 -12.20 19.76 -20.86
N TYR A 353 -13.00 18.69 -20.87
CA TYR A 353 -13.73 18.27 -22.06
C TYR A 353 -14.80 19.27 -22.52
N ALA A 354 -15.49 19.94 -21.59
CA ALA A 354 -16.43 21.02 -21.91
C ALA A 354 -15.71 22.23 -22.53
N ARG A 355 -14.52 22.58 -22.02
CA ARG A 355 -13.71 23.67 -22.60
C ARG A 355 -13.18 23.34 -24.00
N ILE A 356 -12.77 22.09 -24.24
CA ILE A 356 -12.35 21.64 -25.58
C ILE A 356 -13.52 21.73 -26.57
N GLU A 357 -14.69 21.21 -26.21
CA GLU A 357 -15.90 21.25 -27.04
C GLU A 357 -16.33 22.70 -27.36
N ALA A 358 -16.24 23.61 -26.38
CA ALA A 358 -16.49 25.04 -26.59
C ALA A 358 -15.48 25.72 -27.53
N ILE A 359 -14.21 25.29 -27.52
CA ILE A 359 -13.17 25.77 -28.45
C ILE A 359 -13.38 25.20 -29.86
N GLU A 360 -13.73 23.92 -29.98
CA GLU A 360 -14.00 23.28 -31.28
C GLU A 360 -15.24 23.89 -31.97
N SER A 361 -16.33 24.11 -31.23
CA SER A 361 -17.50 24.84 -31.74
C SER A 361 -17.12 26.25 -32.19
N PHE A 362 -16.43 27.01 -31.33
CA PHE A 362 -16.00 28.38 -31.65
C PHE A 362 -15.14 28.44 -32.92
N ALA A 363 -14.20 27.50 -33.10
CA ALA A 363 -13.36 27.43 -34.29
C ALA A 363 -14.16 27.10 -35.56
N ALA A 364 -15.18 26.24 -35.45
CA ALA A 364 -16.10 25.95 -36.55
C ALA A 364 -16.94 27.18 -36.92
N ASP A 365 -17.55 27.83 -35.94
CA ASP A 365 -18.41 29.02 -36.12
C ASP A 365 -17.62 30.17 -36.78
N VAL A 366 -16.43 30.47 -36.25
CA VAL A 366 -15.48 31.44 -36.84
C VAL A 366 -15.12 31.10 -38.28
N SER A 367 -14.87 29.81 -38.57
CA SER A 367 -14.52 29.36 -39.93
C SER A 367 -15.67 29.55 -40.92
N HIS A 368 -16.92 29.35 -40.48
CA HIS A 368 -18.11 29.61 -41.30
C HIS A 368 -18.30 31.11 -41.55
N GLU A 369 -18.23 31.94 -40.50
CA GLU A 369 -18.48 33.37 -40.62
C GLU A 369 -17.37 34.17 -41.31
N LEU A 370 -16.12 33.70 -41.32
CA LEU A 370 -15.07 34.24 -42.19
C LEU A 370 -15.28 33.84 -43.67
N LYS A 371 -15.74 32.61 -43.93
CA LYS A 371 -15.90 32.07 -45.30
C LYS A 371 -17.00 32.79 -46.08
N ASN A 372 -18.04 33.26 -45.40
CA ASN A 372 -19.17 33.98 -46.00
C ASN A 372 -18.75 35.28 -46.73
N PRO A 373 -18.19 36.31 -46.05
CA PRO A 373 -17.72 37.54 -46.71
C PRO A 373 -16.54 37.28 -47.66
N LEU A 374 -15.64 36.32 -47.38
CA LEU A 374 -14.56 35.97 -48.32
C LEU A 374 -15.10 35.39 -49.65
N THR A 375 -16.21 34.64 -49.60
CA THR A 375 -16.85 34.12 -50.82
C THR A 375 -17.55 35.22 -51.59
N SER A 376 -18.28 36.12 -50.88
CA SER A 376 -18.90 37.31 -51.46
C SER A 376 -17.87 38.24 -52.12
N LEU A 377 -16.78 38.56 -51.41
CA LEU A 377 -15.65 39.34 -51.91
C LEU A 377 -15.04 38.74 -53.18
N ARG A 378 -14.75 37.44 -53.17
CA ARG A 378 -14.21 36.75 -54.35
C ARG A 378 -15.16 36.89 -55.54
N SER A 379 -16.45 36.59 -55.37
CA SER A 379 -17.43 36.71 -56.46
C SER A 379 -17.60 38.16 -56.94
N ALA A 380 -17.54 39.15 -56.05
CA ALA A 380 -17.62 40.55 -56.43
C ALA A 380 -16.37 41.01 -57.21
N VAL A 381 -15.17 40.60 -56.78
CA VAL A 381 -13.90 40.90 -57.46
C VAL A 381 -13.79 40.18 -58.82
N GLU A 382 -14.23 38.93 -58.91
CA GLU A 382 -14.29 38.16 -60.18
C GLU A 382 -15.31 38.76 -61.17
N THR A 383 -16.41 39.35 -60.67
CA THR A 383 -17.46 39.96 -61.49
C THR A 383 -17.15 41.41 -61.89
N LEU A 384 -16.34 42.13 -61.12
CA LEU A 384 -16.04 43.56 -61.36
C LEU A 384 -15.50 43.86 -62.77
N PRO A 385 -14.58 43.06 -63.38
CA PRO A 385 -14.15 43.25 -64.77
C PRO A 385 -15.26 43.04 -65.81
N LEU A 386 -16.28 42.23 -65.49
CA LEU A 386 -17.39 41.88 -66.38
C LEU A 386 -18.53 42.93 -66.35
N ALA A 387 -18.50 43.86 -65.39
CA ALA A 387 -19.52 44.90 -65.23
C ALA A 387 -19.43 45.96 -66.35
N LYS A 388 -20.45 45.99 -67.20
CA LYS A 388 -20.54 46.83 -68.41
C LYS A 388 -21.02 48.27 -68.19
N ASN A 389 -21.54 48.59 -67.01
CA ASN A 389 -22.05 49.93 -66.68
C ASN A 389 -21.54 50.34 -65.28
N ASP A 390 -21.44 51.65 -65.06
CA ASP A 390 -20.82 52.18 -63.83
C ASP A 390 -21.71 51.99 -62.58
N ASN A 391 -23.02 51.81 -62.75
CA ASN A 391 -23.94 51.47 -61.65
C ASN A 391 -23.61 50.07 -61.07
N SER A 392 -23.44 49.07 -61.93
CA SER A 392 -23.01 47.73 -61.52
C SER A 392 -21.59 47.72 -60.93
N ARG A 393 -20.65 48.51 -61.48
CA ARG A 393 -19.31 48.66 -60.87
C ARG A 393 -19.37 49.30 -59.50
N SER A 394 -20.17 50.35 -59.33
CA SER A 394 -20.37 51.03 -58.05
C SER A 394 -20.93 50.07 -56.99
N ARG A 395 -21.98 49.30 -57.33
CA ARG A 395 -22.54 48.27 -56.44
C ARG A 395 -21.55 47.18 -56.06
N LEU A 396 -20.76 46.67 -57.02
CA LEU A 396 -19.74 45.66 -56.73
C LEU A 396 -18.61 46.22 -55.84
N MET A 397 -18.21 47.47 -56.07
CA MET A 397 -17.24 48.18 -55.22
C MET A 397 -17.79 48.43 -53.82
N GLU A 398 -19.09 48.75 -53.70
CA GLU A 398 -19.79 48.91 -52.43
C GLU A 398 -19.86 47.60 -51.64
N ILE A 399 -20.19 46.48 -52.29
CA ILE A 399 -20.13 45.12 -51.70
C ILE A 399 -18.71 44.82 -51.21
N ILE A 400 -17.68 45.10 -52.01
CA ILE A 400 -16.28 44.86 -51.62
C ILE A 400 -15.90 45.70 -50.40
N GLN A 401 -16.20 46.99 -50.38
CA GLN A 401 -15.91 47.86 -49.24
C GLN A 401 -16.70 47.46 -47.98
N HIS A 402 -17.95 47.03 -48.16
CA HIS A 402 -18.80 46.55 -47.08
C HIS A 402 -18.22 45.29 -46.43
N ASP A 403 -17.88 44.28 -47.23
CA ASP A 403 -17.42 42.99 -46.72
C ASP A 403 -15.98 43.04 -46.17
N VAL A 404 -15.13 43.95 -46.67
CA VAL A 404 -13.84 44.27 -46.02
C VAL A 404 -14.06 44.88 -44.63
N ARG A 405 -14.95 45.87 -44.48
CA ARG A 405 -15.30 46.45 -43.16
C ARG A 405 -15.94 45.42 -42.23
N ARG A 406 -16.72 44.47 -42.76
CA ARG A 406 -17.30 43.37 -41.97
C ARG A 406 -16.21 42.42 -41.47
N LEU A 407 -15.25 42.02 -42.31
CA LEU A 407 -14.12 41.18 -41.93
C LEU A 407 -13.27 41.84 -40.84
N ASP A 408 -12.94 43.12 -40.98
CA ASP A 408 -12.15 43.89 -40.01
C ASP A 408 -12.79 43.90 -38.60
N ARG A 409 -14.09 44.20 -38.52
CA ARG A 409 -14.86 44.11 -37.26
C ARG A 409 -14.90 42.69 -36.71
N LEU A 410 -15.18 41.70 -37.55
CA LEU A 410 -15.29 40.31 -37.11
C LEU A 410 -13.96 39.76 -36.56
N ILE A 411 -12.83 40.14 -37.17
CA ILE A 411 -11.48 39.82 -36.65
C ILE A 411 -11.21 40.53 -35.32
N THR A 412 -11.64 41.79 -35.17
CA THR A 412 -11.53 42.54 -33.91
C THR A 412 -12.35 41.89 -32.80
N ASP A 413 -13.64 41.62 -33.04
CA ASP A 413 -14.55 40.98 -32.08
C ASP A 413 -14.04 39.59 -31.65
N ILE A 414 -13.46 38.81 -32.57
CA ILE A 414 -12.83 37.51 -32.26
C ILE A 414 -11.56 37.67 -31.42
N SER A 415 -10.71 38.65 -31.75
CA SER A 415 -9.50 38.95 -30.97
C SER A 415 -9.86 39.33 -29.54
N ASP A 416 -10.86 40.20 -29.37
CA ASP A 416 -11.28 40.69 -28.06
C ASP A 416 -11.96 39.60 -27.23
N ALA A 417 -12.79 38.75 -27.84
CA ALA A 417 -13.38 37.59 -27.20
C ALA A 417 -12.31 36.56 -26.76
N SER A 418 -11.30 36.31 -27.60
CA SER A 418 -10.21 35.38 -27.31
C SER A 418 -9.28 35.86 -26.18
N ARG A 419 -9.12 37.18 -26.05
CA ARG A 419 -8.31 37.80 -24.98
C ARG A 419 -9.04 37.91 -23.64
N LEU A 420 -10.36 37.92 -23.64
CA LEU A 420 -11.19 38.22 -22.46
C LEU A 420 -10.82 37.37 -21.23
N ASP A 421 -10.80 36.03 -21.35
CA ASP A 421 -10.42 35.09 -20.28
C ASP A 421 -9.06 35.46 -19.65
N ALA A 422 -8.09 35.87 -20.47
CA ALA A 422 -6.73 36.13 -20.04
C ALA A 422 -6.56 37.53 -19.45
N GLU A 423 -7.41 38.49 -19.79
CA GLU A 423 -7.36 39.86 -19.24
C GLU A 423 -8.11 39.96 -17.91
N LEU A 424 -9.30 39.33 -17.80
CA LEU A 424 -10.05 39.19 -16.55
C LEU A 424 -9.23 38.51 -15.43
N ALA A 425 -8.27 37.65 -15.80
CA ALA A 425 -7.36 36.95 -14.89
C ALA A 425 -6.03 37.68 -14.61
N ARG A 426 -5.76 38.82 -15.26
CA ARG A 426 -4.49 39.59 -15.13
C ARG A 426 -4.68 41.01 -14.61
N GLU A 427 -5.84 41.60 -14.80
CA GLU A 427 -6.17 42.93 -14.26
C GLU A 427 -6.78 42.79 -12.86
N ASP A 428 -6.31 43.59 -11.90
CA ASP A 428 -6.93 43.68 -10.57
C ASP A 428 -8.31 44.32 -10.68
N ALA A 429 -9.35 43.64 -10.20
CA ALA A 429 -10.71 44.18 -10.20
C ALA A 429 -10.82 45.36 -9.21
N GLY A 430 -11.27 46.51 -9.71
CA GLY A 430 -11.42 47.74 -8.94
C GLY A 430 -12.86 48.04 -8.54
N THR A 431 -13.06 48.99 -7.62
CA THR A 431 -14.39 49.52 -7.28
C THR A 431 -14.86 50.50 -8.37
N VAL A 432 -15.93 50.15 -9.09
CA VAL A 432 -16.55 50.96 -10.14
C VAL A 432 -17.86 51.59 -9.62
N ASP A 433 -17.96 52.92 -9.63
CA ASP A 433 -19.23 53.64 -9.42
C ASP A 433 -20.05 53.62 -10.70
N LEU A 434 -21.00 52.68 -10.80
CA LEU A 434 -21.87 52.54 -11.97
C LEU A 434 -22.65 53.83 -12.28
N LYS A 435 -23.04 54.62 -11.28
CA LYS A 435 -23.81 55.84 -11.52
C LYS A 435 -22.99 56.85 -12.32
N LYS A 436 -21.76 57.12 -11.86
CA LYS A 436 -20.85 58.03 -12.56
C LYS A 436 -20.48 57.44 -13.93
N PHE A 437 -20.05 56.18 -13.95
CA PHE A 437 -19.56 55.52 -15.14
C PHE A 437 -20.60 55.46 -16.29
N ILE A 438 -21.85 55.09 -15.98
CA ILE A 438 -22.93 55.09 -16.99
C ILE A 438 -23.29 56.52 -17.42
N THR A 439 -23.22 57.52 -16.53
CA THR A 439 -23.45 58.93 -16.90
C THR A 439 -22.42 59.40 -17.93
N ASP A 440 -21.14 59.13 -17.69
CA ASP A 440 -20.04 59.52 -18.57
C ASP A 440 -20.15 58.80 -19.93
N LEU A 441 -20.47 57.50 -19.93
CA LEU A 441 -20.64 56.70 -21.16
C LEU A 441 -21.85 57.17 -21.99
N VAL A 442 -23.01 57.41 -21.36
CA VAL A 442 -24.21 57.95 -22.04
C VAL A 442 -23.95 59.33 -22.63
N ALA A 443 -23.13 60.18 -21.99
CA ALA A 443 -22.73 61.46 -22.55
C ALA A 443 -21.93 61.29 -23.86
N VAL A 444 -20.97 60.36 -23.89
CA VAL A 444 -20.20 60.02 -25.11
C VAL A 444 -21.10 59.44 -26.21
N SER A 445 -22.03 58.53 -25.88
CA SER A 445 -22.98 57.97 -26.85
C SER A 445 -23.91 59.03 -27.46
N ARG A 446 -24.32 60.04 -26.68
CA ARG A 446 -25.10 61.19 -27.17
C ARG A 446 -24.27 62.07 -28.11
N GLU A 447 -22.98 62.28 -27.87
CA GLU A 447 -22.14 63.06 -28.79
C GLU A 447 -21.89 62.33 -30.12
N ALA A 448 -21.61 61.02 -30.07
CA ALA A 448 -21.49 60.15 -31.23
C ALA A 448 -22.79 60.02 -32.08
N THR A 449 -23.90 60.58 -31.61
CA THR A 449 -25.18 60.64 -32.32
C THR A 449 -25.22 61.77 -33.35
N ARG A 450 -24.38 62.82 -33.24
CA ARG A 450 -24.33 63.93 -34.23
C ARG A 450 -23.95 63.51 -35.65
N ASN A 451 -23.30 62.35 -35.82
CA ASN A 451 -22.86 61.81 -37.11
C ASN A 451 -23.58 60.49 -37.50
N LYS A 452 -24.66 60.12 -36.82
CA LYS A 452 -25.43 58.87 -37.03
C LYS A 452 -26.95 59.17 -36.95
N LYS A 453 -27.81 58.14 -36.99
CA LYS A 453 -29.26 58.27 -36.72
C LYS A 453 -29.50 59.06 -35.44
N ALA A 454 -30.41 60.05 -35.47
CA ALA A 454 -30.78 60.84 -34.31
C ALA A 454 -31.63 59.99 -33.35
N VAL A 455 -31.11 59.70 -32.16
CA VAL A 455 -31.76 58.86 -31.14
C VAL A 455 -31.72 59.59 -29.81
N GLU A 456 -32.85 59.67 -29.12
CA GLU A 456 -32.92 60.17 -27.76
C GLU A 456 -32.44 59.08 -26.79
N ILE A 457 -31.38 59.36 -26.03
CA ILE A 457 -30.87 58.45 -25.00
C ILE A 457 -31.11 59.09 -23.63
N GLU A 458 -31.95 58.49 -22.80
CA GLU A 458 -32.24 58.94 -21.44
C GLU A 458 -31.55 58.03 -20.40
N PHE A 459 -31.08 58.60 -19.29
CA PHE A 459 -30.55 57.83 -18.16
C PHE A 459 -31.25 58.22 -16.86
N LYS A 460 -31.89 57.25 -16.22
CA LYS A 460 -32.62 57.38 -14.96
C LYS A 460 -31.90 56.61 -13.85
N VAL A 461 -31.85 57.18 -12.65
CA VAL A 461 -31.26 56.53 -11.47
C VAL A 461 -32.28 56.53 -10.36
N ALA A 462 -32.56 55.36 -9.79
CA ALA A 462 -33.47 55.22 -8.66
C ALA A 462 -32.90 55.91 -7.40
N LYS A 463 -33.73 56.07 -6.38
CA LYS A 463 -33.23 56.48 -5.05
C LYS A 463 -32.56 55.27 -4.38
N LEU A 464 -31.39 55.49 -3.79
CA LEU A 464 -30.70 54.48 -2.99
C LEU A 464 -31.51 54.16 -1.71
N PRO A 465 -31.56 52.89 -1.28
CA PRO A 465 -32.06 52.52 0.04
C PRO A 465 -31.25 53.20 1.16
N GLN A 466 -31.88 53.44 2.32
CA GLN A 466 -31.21 54.02 3.48
C GLN A 466 -29.99 53.17 3.88
N GLY A 467 -28.85 53.83 4.11
CA GLY A 467 -27.58 53.20 4.49
C GLY A 467 -26.65 52.81 3.33
N VAL A 468 -27.12 52.80 2.08
CA VAL A 468 -26.28 52.46 0.92
C VAL A 468 -25.56 53.70 0.38
N LYS A 469 -24.22 53.64 0.25
CA LYS A 469 -23.38 54.80 -0.14
C LYS A 469 -23.40 55.13 -1.63
N GLY A 470 -23.68 54.16 -2.51
CA GLY A 470 -23.58 54.32 -3.96
C GLY A 470 -23.92 53.05 -4.73
N TYR A 471 -23.73 53.08 -6.05
CA TYR A 471 -23.93 51.94 -6.96
C TYR A 471 -22.59 51.31 -7.31
N PHE A 472 -21.86 50.84 -6.30
CA PHE A 472 -20.51 50.29 -6.45
C PHE A 472 -20.56 48.82 -6.90
N VAL A 473 -19.65 48.41 -7.76
CA VAL A 473 -19.40 47.01 -8.18
C VAL A 473 -17.89 46.78 -8.20
N VAL A 474 -17.45 45.59 -7.77
CA VAL A 474 -16.05 45.17 -7.94
C VAL A 474 -15.90 44.55 -9.34
N GLY A 475 -15.03 45.10 -10.17
CA GLY A 475 -14.90 44.68 -11.56
C GLY A 475 -13.91 45.47 -12.41
N HIS A 476 -13.92 45.20 -13.71
CA HIS A 476 -13.10 45.86 -14.72
C HIS A 476 -13.92 46.91 -15.45
N ASP A 477 -13.59 48.19 -15.27
CA ASP A 477 -14.34 49.32 -15.82
C ASP A 477 -14.42 49.26 -17.36
N LEU A 478 -13.32 48.98 -18.05
CA LEU A 478 -13.26 48.79 -19.51
C LEU A 478 -14.24 47.71 -19.99
N ARG A 479 -14.35 46.58 -19.27
CA ARG A 479 -15.22 45.45 -19.67
C ARG A 479 -16.69 45.71 -19.34
N ILE A 480 -16.99 46.32 -18.20
CA ILE A 480 -18.34 46.80 -17.87
C ILE A 480 -18.77 47.86 -18.91
N GLY A 481 -17.86 48.74 -19.32
CA GLY A 481 -18.10 49.73 -20.38
C GLY A 481 -18.40 49.10 -21.74
N GLN A 482 -17.70 48.02 -22.09
CA GLN A 482 -17.96 47.24 -23.30
C GLN A 482 -19.39 46.65 -23.30
N VAL A 483 -19.84 46.07 -22.19
CA VAL A 483 -21.23 45.58 -22.03
C VAL A 483 -22.25 46.68 -22.29
N ILE A 484 -22.11 47.82 -21.61
CA ILE A 484 -23.06 48.94 -21.73
C ILE A 484 -23.06 49.50 -23.15
N THR A 485 -21.89 49.68 -23.76
CA THR A 485 -21.74 50.16 -25.14
C THR A 485 -22.38 49.20 -26.14
N ASN A 486 -22.18 47.89 -25.98
CA ASN A 486 -22.80 46.87 -26.83
C ASN A 486 -24.33 46.89 -26.73
N LEU A 487 -24.89 47.05 -25.53
CA LEU A 487 -26.34 47.14 -25.34
C LEU A 487 -26.91 48.43 -25.96
N ILE A 488 -26.23 49.58 -25.81
CA ILE A 488 -26.63 50.85 -26.42
C ILE A 488 -26.56 50.77 -27.95
N GLU A 489 -25.45 50.31 -28.55
CA GLU A 489 -25.35 50.19 -30.02
C GLU A 489 -26.34 49.14 -30.58
N ASN A 490 -26.65 48.08 -29.83
CA ASN A 490 -27.69 47.12 -30.21
C ASN A 490 -29.07 47.79 -30.25
N ALA A 491 -29.47 48.50 -29.20
CA ALA A 491 -30.72 49.27 -29.14
C ALA A 491 -30.79 50.32 -30.26
N ARG A 492 -29.73 51.12 -30.45
CA ARG A 492 -29.63 52.11 -31.55
C ARG A 492 -29.80 51.49 -32.95
N SER A 493 -29.47 50.20 -33.08
CA SER A 493 -29.57 49.47 -34.34
C SER A 493 -30.97 48.87 -34.60
N PHE A 494 -31.94 49.06 -33.69
CA PHE A 494 -33.32 48.55 -33.83
C PHE A 494 -34.40 49.62 -33.61
N VAL A 495 -34.07 50.79 -33.06
CA VAL A 495 -35.03 51.91 -32.91
C VAL A 495 -35.39 52.59 -34.25
N PRO A 496 -36.62 53.14 -34.38
CA PRO A 496 -37.06 53.91 -35.56
C PRO A 496 -36.22 55.18 -35.80
N GLU A 497 -36.14 55.66 -37.03
CA GLU A 497 -35.34 56.86 -37.38
C GLU A 497 -35.97 58.18 -36.90
N ASP A 498 -37.29 58.31 -36.98
CA ASP A 498 -37.98 59.58 -36.70
C ASP A 498 -38.23 59.84 -35.20
N HIS A 499 -38.23 58.77 -34.39
CA HIS A 499 -38.66 58.80 -32.98
C HIS A 499 -37.93 57.76 -32.12
N GLY A 500 -36.69 57.42 -32.47
CA GLY A 500 -35.91 56.44 -31.72
C GLY A 500 -35.59 56.90 -30.29
N HIS A 501 -35.93 56.08 -29.31
CA HIS A 501 -35.75 56.36 -27.89
C HIS A 501 -35.13 55.15 -27.17
N ILE A 502 -34.13 55.41 -26.33
CA ILE A 502 -33.44 54.42 -25.50
C ILE A 502 -33.43 54.93 -24.06
N SER A 503 -33.97 54.15 -23.13
CA SER A 503 -34.00 54.49 -21.70
C SER A 503 -33.12 53.53 -20.91
N LEU A 504 -32.05 54.05 -20.33
CA LEU A 504 -31.23 53.32 -19.36
C LEU A 504 -31.75 53.62 -17.95
N SER A 505 -31.94 52.60 -17.11
CA SER A 505 -32.30 52.80 -15.71
C SER A 505 -31.42 51.98 -14.75
N LEU A 506 -30.94 52.63 -13.68
CA LEU A 506 -30.09 52.01 -12.66
C LEU A 506 -30.84 51.95 -11.32
N ALA A 507 -31.02 50.74 -10.78
CA ALA A 507 -31.72 50.46 -9.53
C ALA A 507 -30.89 49.56 -8.60
N ARG A 508 -31.27 49.53 -7.31
CA ARG A 508 -30.64 48.71 -6.26
C ARG A 508 -31.68 47.76 -5.69
N ALA A 509 -31.44 46.45 -5.80
CA ALA A 509 -32.32 45.40 -5.30
C ALA A 509 -31.53 44.47 -4.35
N GLY A 510 -31.64 44.71 -3.05
CA GLY A 510 -30.95 43.93 -2.03
C GLY A 510 -29.43 43.97 -2.19
N LYS A 511 -28.85 42.84 -2.63
CA LYS A 511 -27.40 42.69 -2.89
C LYS A 511 -26.97 43.06 -4.32
N PHE A 512 -27.90 43.28 -5.25
CA PHE A 512 -27.62 43.49 -6.67
C PHE A 512 -27.91 44.93 -7.15
N ASN A 513 -27.04 45.44 -8.00
CA ASN A 513 -27.30 46.60 -8.85
C ASN A 513 -27.93 46.08 -10.14
N ILE A 514 -29.04 46.69 -10.54
CA ILE A 514 -29.77 46.31 -11.75
C ILE A 514 -29.70 47.48 -12.72
N LEU A 515 -29.06 47.26 -13.86
CA LEU A 515 -29.08 48.16 -15.01
C LEU A 515 -30.03 47.58 -16.05
N THR A 516 -31.05 48.35 -16.41
CA THR A 516 -32.00 48.01 -17.46
C THR A 516 -31.78 48.93 -18.66
N VAL A 517 -31.75 48.39 -19.87
CA VAL A 517 -31.68 49.12 -21.14
C VAL A 517 -32.93 48.79 -21.95
N ASP A 518 -33.84 49.76 -22.04
CA ASP A 518 -35.10 49.68 -22.79
C ASP A 518 -34.95 50.42 -24.14
N ASP A 519 -35.43 49.82 -25.22
CA ASP A 519 -35.59 50.48 -26.53
C ASP A 519 -37.06 50.58 -26.94
N ASN A 520 -37.34 51.35 -28.00
CA ASN A 520 -38.66 51.42 -28.64
C ASN A 520 -38.69 50.79 -30.05
N GLY A 521 -37.87 49.77 -30.27
CA GLY A 521 -37.82 49.02 -31.53
C GLY A 521 -38.99 48.03 -31.72
N PRO A 522 -38.89 47.12 -32.70
CA PRO A 522 -39.91 46.08 -32.92
C PRO A 522 -39.92 44.96 -31.86
N GLY A 523 -38.97 44.98 -30.91
CA GLY A 523 -38.71 43.89 -29.98
C GLY A 523 -37.98 42.69 -30.60
N ILE A 524 -37.76 41.68 -29.78
CA ILE A 524 -37.09 40.42 -30.10
C ILE A 524 -38.11 39.46 -30.71
N ARG A 525 -37.89 39.01 -31.95
CA ARG A 525 -38.83 38.16 -32.69
C ARG A 525 -38.55 36.66 -32.56
N ALA A 526 -37.40 36.29 -32.02
CA ALA A 526 -36.99 34.91 -31.80
C ALA A 526 -37.98 34.14 -30.91
N ASP A 527 -38.42 32.95 -31.37
CA ASP A 527 -39.31 32.04 -30.64
C ASP A 527 -38.77 31.67 -29.24
N ASN A 528 -37.45 31.71 -29.09
CA ASN A 528 -36.74 31.63 -27.82
C ASN A 528 -35.80 32.85 -27.69
N ILE A 529 -36.12 33.75 -26.77
CA ILE A 529 -35.37 35.00 -26.54
C ILE A 529 -33.91 34.74 -26.15
N ASP A 530 -33.60 33.66 -25.42
CA ASP A 530 -32.21 33.37 -25.02
C ASP A 530 -31.27 33.15 -26.22
N ARG A 531 -31.81 32.82 -27.41
CA ARG A 531 -31.00 32.61 -28.62
C ARG A 531 -30.26 33.85 -29.09
N ILE A 532 -30.67 35.06 -28.69
CA ILE A 532 -29.93 36.29 -29.02
C ILE A 532 -28.55 36.36 -28.34
N PHE A 533 -28.29 35.51 -27.35
CA PHE A 533 -26.99 35.35 -26.70
C PHE A 533 -26.15 34.21 -27.32
N GLU A 534 -26.68 33.45 -28.28
CA GLU A 534 -25.89 32.51 -29.09
C GLU A 534 -24.87 33.29 -29.94
N ARG A 535 -23.67 32.72 -30.12
CA ARG A 535 -22.61 33.35 -30.92
C ARG A 535 -23.02 33.42 -32.38
N PHE A 536 -22.72 34.55 -33.02
CA PHE A 536 -23.02 34.83 -34.43
C PHE A 536 -24.53 34.82 -34.79
N TYR A 537 -25.42 34.75 -33.80
CA TYR A 537 -26.86 34.82 -34.02
C TYR A 537 -27.30 36.23 -34.44
N THR A 538 -28.25 36.32 -35.38
CA THR A 538 -28.88 37.57 -35.80
C THR A 538 -30.29 37.28 -36.35
N ASP A 539 -31.26 38.12 -35.98
CA ASP A 539 -32.68 37.98 -36.32
C ASP A 539 -33.17 39.20 -37.15
N ARG A 540 -32.26 39.76 -37.95
CA ARG A 540 -32.51 40.98 -38.74
C ARG A 540 -33.18 40.66 -40.09
N PRO A 541 -34.23 41.41 -40.51
CA PRO A 541 -34.81 41.26 -41.83
C PRO A 541 -33.79 41.50 -42.95
N ALA A 542 -33.93 40.78 -44.07
CA ALA A 542 -32.99 40.78 -45.20
C ALA A 542 -32.83 42.11 -45.98
N GLY A 543 -33.40 43.22 -45.49
CA GLY A 543 -33.32 44.56 -46.09
C GLY A 543 -32.58 45.60 -45.24
N GLU A 544 -32.30 45.35 -43.96
CA GLU A 544 -31.62 46.31 -43.08
C GLU A 544 -30.14 45.95 -42.89
N ALA A 545 -29.25 46.71 -43.54
CA ALA A 545 -27.80 46.83 -43.26
C ALA A 545 -27.10 45.57 -42.71
N PHE A 546 -27.26 44.45 -43.42
CA PHE A 546 -26.76 43.13 -43.01
C PHE A 546 -25.22 43.08 -43.06
N GLY A 547 -24.57 43.38 -41.94
CA GLY A 547 -23.10 43.38 -41.81
C GLY A 547 -22.51 44.46 -40.89
N GLN A 548 -23.32 45.27 -40.21
CA GLN A 548 -22.78 46.21 -39.21
C GLN A 548 -22.27 45.52 -37.94
N ASN A 549 -22.91 44.43 -37.51
CA ASN A 549 -22.66 43.76 -36.22
C ASN A 549 -22.27 42.28 -36.43
N SER A 550 -21.26 41.76 -35.71
CA SER A 550 -20.75 40.39 -35.89
C SER A 550 -21.60 39.28 -35.24
N GLY A 551 -22.70 39.62 -34.56
CA GLY A 551 -23.47 38.65 -33.74
C GLY A 551 -22.72 38.13 -32.51
N LEU A 552 -21.52 38.65 -32.21
CA LEU A 552 -20.74 38.28 -31.03
C LEU A 552 -21.03 39.16 -29.81
N GLY A 553 -21.35 40.45 -30.02
CA GLY A 553 -21.45 41.45 -28.95
C GLY A 553 -22.35 41.07 -27.77
N LEU A 554 -23.53 40.51 -28.00
CA LEU A 554 -24.43 40.06 -26.92
C LEU A 554 -23.88 38.84 -26.16
N SER A 555 -23.29 37.87 -26.87
CA SER A 555 -22.65 36.70 -26.26
C SER A 555 -21.45 37.09 -25.39
N ILE A 556 -20.58 37.99 -25.88
CA ILE A 556 -19.45 38.56 -25.14
C ILE A 556 -19.97 39.33 -23.91
N SER A 557 -21.02 40.13 -24.08
CA SER A 557 -21.60 40.92 -22.98
C SER A 557 -22.13 40.02 -21.86
N ARG A 558 -22.76 38.90 -22.21
CA ARG A 558 -23.20 37.89 -21.24
C ARG A 558 -22.02 37.24 -20.51
N GLN A 559 -20.97 36.85 -21.23
CA GLN A 559 -19.74 36.31 -20.62
C GLN A 559 -19.05 37.29 -19.67
N ILE A 560 -18.96 38.57 -20.02
CA ILE A 560 -18.41 39.61 -19.14
C ILE A 560 -19.23 39.72 -17.85
N VAL A 561 -20.56 39.81 -17.97
CA VAL A 561 -21.45 39.96 -16.80
C VAL A 561 -21.42 38.72 -15.91
N GLU A 562 -21.41 37.51 -16.48
CA GLU A 562 -21.30 36.25 -15.74
C GLU A 562 -19.94 36.14 -15.02
N ALA A 563 -18.84 36.58 -15.64
CA ALA A 563 -17.51 36.64 -15.01
C ALA A 563 -17.44 37.63 -13.81
N HIS A 564 -18.30 38.65 -13.80
CA HIS A 564 -18.48 39.58 -12.68
C HIS A 564 -19.48 39.06 -11.62
N GLY A 565 -19.88 37.77 -11.68
CA GLY A 565 -20.86 37.17 -10.77
C GLY A 565 -22.30 37.67 -10.98
N GLY A 566 -22.58 38.28 -12.12
CA GLY A 566 -23.86 38.84 -12.51
C GLY A 566 -24.67 37.94 -13.45
N THR A 567 -25.79 38.47 -13.95
CA THR A 567 -26.56 37.87 -15.05
C THR A 567 -27.00 38.92 -16.07
N LEU A 568 -27.06 38.55 -17.35
CA LEU A 568 -27.64 39.35 -18.42
C LEU A 568 -28.81 38.58 -19.04
N THR A 569 -30.01 39.15 -18.97
CA THR A 569 -31.23 38.60 -19.58
C THR A 569 -31.87 39.61 -20.52
N ALA A 570 -32.84 39.15 -21.33
CA ALA A 570 -33.64 40.01 -22.18
C ALA A 570 -35.12 39.64 -22.12
N GLU A 571 -35.99 40.63 -22.30
CA GLU A 571 -37.44 40.46 -22.38
C GLU A 571 -38.05 41.45 -23.40
N ASN A 572 -39.25 41.17 -23.88
CA ASN A 572 -40.02 42.10 -24.71
C ASN A 572 -40.88 43.00 -23.83
N ILE A 573 -40.87 44.30 -24.09
CA ILE A 573 -41.68 45.28 -23.36
C ILE A 573 -43.14 45.14 -23.83
N PRO A 574 -44.08 44.74 -22.95
CA PRO A 574 -45.46 44.51 -23.33
C PRO A 574 -46.16 45.83 -23.68
N GLY A 575 -47.00 45.77 -24.72
CA GLY A 575 -47.81 46.87 -25.17
C GLY A 575 -49.05 47.13 -24.32
N THR A 576 -49.87 48.05 -24.83
CA THR A 576 -51.17 48.44 -24.28
C THR A 576 -52.28 47.47 -24.67
N LYS A 577 -52.09 46.69 -25.73
CA LYS A 577 -52.98 45.62 -26.18
C LYS A 577 -52.33 44.24 -25.97
N PRO A 578 -53.10 43.17 -25.73
CA PRO A 578 -52.56 41.82 -25.70
C PRO A 578 -51.84 41.47 -27.01
N GLY A 579 -50.58 41.02 -26.93
CA GLY A 579 -49.75 40.69 -28.09
C GLY A 579 -49.07 41.87 -28.79
N GLU A 580 -49.30 43.12 -28.35
CA GLU A 580 -48.54 44.28 -28.80
C GLU A 580 -47.16 44.29 -28.09
N ILE A 581 -46.09 44.54 -28.83
CA ILE A 581 -44.72 44.71 -28.29
C ILE A 581 -44.30 46.16 -28.53
N LYS A 582 -43.71 46.80 -27.52
CA LYS A 582 -43.27 48.21 -27.59
C LYS A 582 -41.77 48.41 -27.76
N GLY A 583 -40.99 47.34 -27.68
CA GLY A 583 -39.53 47.35 -27.78
C GLY A 583 -38.91 46.16 -27.04
N ALA A 584 -37.59 46.10 -27.05
CA ALA A 584 -36.83 45.14 -26.25
C ALA A 584 -36.31 45.78 -24.96
N ARG A 585 -36.08 44.94 -23.96
CA ARG A 585 -35.42 45.27 -22.70
C ARG A 585 -34.29 44.29 -22.44
N PHE A 586 -33.12 44.82 -22.08
CA PHE A 586 -32.00 44.05 -21.56
C PHE A 586 -31.79 44.37 -20.09
N VAL A 587 -31.64 43.35 -19.24
CA VAL A 587 -31.45 43.49 -17.79
C VAL A 587 -30.11 42.91 -17.40
N VAL A 588 -29.20 43.77 -16.95
CA VAL A 588 -27.90 43.42 -16.36
C VAL A 588 -28.04 43.49 -14.85
N THR A 589 -27.81 42.36 -14.17
CA THR A 589 -27.66 42.32 -12.71
C THR A 589 -26.20 42.12 -12.35
N LEU A 590 -25.66 42.95 -11.44
CA LEU A 590 -24.29 42.84 -10.92
C LEU A 590 -24.33 42.82 -9.39
N PRO A 591 -23.54 41.98 -8.70
CA PRO A 591 -23.36 42.09 -7.26
C PRO A 591 -22.80 43.48 -6.94
N ALA A 592 -23.31 44.17 -5.91
CA ALA A 592 -22.54 45.31 -5.40
C ALA A 592 -21.53 44.86 -4.36
N GLU A 593 -20.50 45.69 -4.26
CA GLU A 593 -19.69 45.83 -3.06
C GLU A 593 -20.58 46.14 -1.83
N ALA A 594 -20.19 45.61 -0.67
CA ALA A 594 -21.00 45.55 0.55
C ALA A 594 -20.88 46.79 1.44
#